data_AF-A0A8T4XT32-F1
#
_entry.id   AF-A0A8T4XT32-F1
#
_cell.length_a   1.000
_cell.length_b   1.000
_cell.length_c   1.000
_cell.angle_alpha   90.00
_cell.angle_beta   90.00
_cell.angle_gamma   90.00
#
_symmetry.space_group_name_H-M   'P 1'
#
loop_
_entity.id
_entity.type
_entity.pdbx_description
1 polymer ?
#
loop_
_entity_poly.entity_id
_entity_poly.type
_entity_poly.pdbx_seq_one_letter_code
_entity_poly.pdbx_strand_id
1 'polypeptide(L)'
;MKTEAGDSVVGYGILKDYKTKEEWFKTRRENFTEHAWKTVLILGRLVKFQNPIPVKELQLDQRLKGKCLHGLKIDQFLVDKILGLSR
;
A
#
# COMPACT_ATOMS: atom_id res chain seq x y z
N MET A 1 8.99 -9.21 1.63
CA MET A 1 8.38 -10.30 2.43
C MET A 1 7.42 -11.04 1.51
N LYS A 2 7.73 -12.29 1.12
CA LYS A 2 6.77 -13.14 0.40
C LYS A 2 5.98 -13.87 1.47
N THR A 3 4.65 -13.78 1.43
CA THR A 3 3.82 -14.56 2.34
C THR A 3 3.67 -15.97 1.77
N GLU A 4 3.58 -17.00 2.62
CA GLU A 4 3.36 -18.38 2.16
C GLU A 4 2.05 -18.54 1.36
N ALA A 5 1.11 -17.62 1.55
CA ALA A 5 -0.16 -17.55 0.84
C ALA A 5 -0.13 -16.78 -0.50
N GLY A 6 1.04 -16.26 -0.91
CA GLY A 6 1.21 -15.48 -2.15
C GLY A 6 1.08 -13.97 -1.94
N ASP A 7 0.43 -13.27 -2.89
CA ASP A 7 0.13 -11.84 -2.79
C ASP A 7 -0.94 -11.62 -1.73
N SER A 8 -0.61 -10.83 -0.70
CA SER A 8 -1.47 -10.63 0.48
C SER A 8 -1.44 -9.18 0.96
N VAL A 9 -2.56 -8.71 1.51
CA VAL A 9 -2.65 -7.47 2.28
C VAL A 9 -2.21 -7.76 3.72
N VAL A 10 -1.16 -7.09 4.17
CA VAL A 10 -0.52 -7.34 5.48
C VAL A 10 -0.79 -6.26 6.51
N GLY A 11 -1.52 -5.21 6.11
CA GLY A 11 -1.79 -4.03 6.91
C GLY A 11 -2.22 -2.85 6.05
N TYR A 12 -2.41 -1.70 6.71
CA TYR A 12 -2.66 -0.42 6.05
C TYR A 12 -1.90 0.71 6.73
N GLY A 13 -1.71 1.80 5.98
CA GLY A 13 -1.19 3.05 6.49
C GLY A 13 -2.20 4.16 6.36
N ILE A 14 -2.21 5.09 7.33
CA ILE A 14 -2.96 6.33 7.24
C ILE A 14 -2.05 7.40 6.69
N LEU A 15 -2.41 7.96 5.54
CA LEU A 15 -1.69 9.08 4.93
C LEU A 15 -1.80 10.30 5.85
N LYS A 16 -0.66 10.86 6.24
CA LYS A 16 -0.56 12.09 7.01
C LYS A 16 -0.29 13.28 6.09
N ASP A 17 0.56 13.08 5.10
CA ASP A 17 1.02 14.12 4.19
C ASP A 17 1.61 13.48 2.92
N TYR A 18 1.82 14.26 1.88
CA TYR A 18 2.62 13.86 0.72
C TYR A 18 3.53 15.00 0.31
N LYS A 19 4.69 14.66 -0.26
CA LYS A 19 5.65 15.66 -0.72
C LYS A 19 6.07 15.40 -2.15
N THR A 20 6.27 16.45 -2.92
CA THR A 20 6.94 16.32 -4.22
C THR A 20 8.43 16.01 -4.02
N LYS A 21 9.07 15.52 -5.07
CA LYS A 21 10.51 15.30 -5.11
C LYS A 21 11.28 16.55 -4.69
N GLU A 22 10.88 17.72 -5.20
CA GLU A 22 11.50 19.01 -4.91
C GLU A 22 11.38 19.38 -3.42
N GLU A 23 10.20 19.18 -2.82
CA GLU A 23 9.95 19.42 -1.39
C GLU A 23 10.72 18.43 -0.50
N TRP A 24 10.84 17.18 -0.94
CA TRP A 24 11.59 16.15 -0.23
C TRP A 24 13.09 16.46 -0.20
N PHE A 25 13.70 16.80 -1.35
CA PHE A 25 15.14 17.13 -1.41
C PHE A 25 15.52 18.35 -0.58
N LYS A 26 14.61 19.31 -0.42
CA LYS A 26 14.84 20.46 0.49
C LYS A 26 14.98 20.04 1.96
N THR A 27 14.42 18.90 2.34
CA THR A 27 14.33 18.46 3.75
C THR A 27 15.17 17.23 4.08
N ARG A 28 15.51 16.37 3.11
CA ARG A 28 16.39 15.19 3.28
C ARG A 28 17.22 14.92 2.02
N ARG A 29 18.46 14.44 2.19
CA ARG A 29 19.40 14.07 1.09
C ARG A 29 19.39 12.58 0.74
N GLU A 30 18.29 11.87 1.00
CA GLU A 30 18.21 10.44 0.66
C GLU A 30 17.86 10.26 -0.82
N ASN A 31 18.44 9.23 -1.43
CA ASN A 31 18.45 9.04 -2.88
C ASN A 31 17.08 8.63 -3.43
N PHE A 32 16.41 9.61 -4.02
CA PHE A 32 15.24 9.46 -4.91
C PHE A 32 15.61 8.96 -6.32
N THR A 33 16.85 8.53 -6.53
CA THR A 33 17.46 8.44 -7.86
C THR A 33 17.41 7.05 -8.48
N GLU A 34 17.16 6.01 -7.68
CA GLU A 34 17.10 4.63 -8.19
C GLU A 34 15.82 4.37 -8.99
N HIS A 35 14.75 5.11 -8.70
CA HIS A 35 13.46 4.99 -9.38
C HIS A 35 12.94 6.38 -9.77
N ALA A 36 12.29 6.50 -10.93
CA ALA A 36 11.75 7.77 -11.45
C ALA A 36 10.50 8.28 -10.68
N TRP A 37 10.50 8.13 -9.36
CA TRP A 37 9.41 8.55 -8.48
C TRP A 37 9.37 10.08 -8.39
N LYS A 38 8.15 10.63 -8.32
CA LYS A 38 7.90 12.08 -8.27
C LYS A 38 7.42 12.56 -6.91
N THR A 39 6.97 11.65 -6.07
CA THR A 39 6.32 11.97 -4.79
C THR A 39 6.67 10.95 -3.71
N VAL A 40 6.64 11.40 -2.46
CA VAL A 40 6.66 10.53 -1.26
C VAL A 40 5.30 10.61 -0.58
N LEU A 41 4.79 9.46 -0.14
CA LEU A 41 3.67 9.39 0.79
C LEU A 41 4.21 9.30 2.22
N ILE A 42 3.78 10.21 3.09
CA ILE A 42 4.14 10.21 4.51
C ILE A 42 3.00 9.55 5.28
N LEU A 43 3.24 8.34 5.77
CA LEU A 43 2.27 7.60 6.58
C LEU A 43 2.44 8.00 8.05
N GLY A 44 1.38 8.51 8.67
CA GLY A 44 1.39 8.93 10.08
C GLY A 44 1.17 7.76 11.04
N ARG A 45 0.44 6.74 10.60
CA ARG A 45 0.18 5.51 11.34
C ARG A 45 0.26 4.32 10.41
N LEU A 46 0.86 3.25 10.90
CA LEU A 46 0.86 1.94 10.25
C LEU A 46 0.13 0.96 11.17
N VAL A 47 -0.79 0.19 10.59
CA VAL A 47 -1.52 -0.86 11.27
C VAL A 47 -1.19 -2.16 10.56
N LYS A 48 -0.54 -3.07 11.28
CA LYS A 48 -0.23 -4.41 10.80
C LYS A 48 -1.40 -5.35 11.13
N PHE A 49 -1.77 -6.20 10.19
CA PHE A 49 -2.75 -7.25 10.44
C PHE A 49 -2.11 -8.43 11.17
N GLN A 50 -2.89 -9.10 12.01
CA GLN A 50 -2.42 -10.30 12.71
C GLN A 50 -2.12 -11.42 11.71
N ASN A 51 -3.02 -11.61 10.75
CA ASN A 51 -2.86 -12.56 9.66
C ASN A 51 -2.83 -11.81 8.31
N PRO A 52 -1.91 -12.16 7.39
CA PRO A 52 -1.98 -11.69 6.01
C PRO A 52 -3.29 -12.12 5.35
N ILE A 53 -3.95 -11.21 4.64
CA ILE A 53 -5.18 -11.50 3.90
C ILE A 53 -4.82 -11.74 2.43
N PRO A 54 -4.97 -12.97 1.90
CA PRO A 54 -4.65 -13.27 0.52
C PRO A 54 -5.50 -12.45 -0.47
N VAL A 55 -4.88 -11.89 -1.51
CA VAL A 55 -5.58 -11.08 -2.53
C VAL A 55 -6.71 -11.87 -3.21
N LYS A 56 -6.58 -13.20 -3.33
CA LYS A 56 -7.62 -14.09 -3.86
C LYS A 56 -8.93 -14.06 -3.05
N GLU A 57 -8.88 -13.78 -1.76
CA GLU A 57 -10.06 -13.71 -0.88
C GLU A 57 -10.82 -12.39 -1.04
N LEU A 58 -10.12 -11.37 -1.55
CA LEU A 58 -10.66 -10.04 -1.73
C LEU A 58 -11.61 -9.92 -2.92
N GLN A 59 -11.72 -10.95 -3.77
CA GLN A 59 -12.53 -10.94 -5.01
C GLN A 59 -12.19 -9.74 -5.91
N LEU A 60 -10.94 -9.29 -5.86
CA LEU A 60 -10.40 -8.33 -6.82
C LEU A 60 -10.39 -8.96 -8.22
N ASP A 61 -10.48 -8.12 -9.26
CA ASP A 61 -10.37 -8.59 -10.64
C ASP A 61 -9.10 -9.44 -10.81
N GLN A 62 -9.27 -10.71 -11.19
CA GLN A 62 -8.18 -11.67 -11.28
C GLN A 62 -7.11 -11.30 -12.33
N ARG A 63 -7.42 -10.33 -13.20
CA ARG A 63 -6.48 -9.73 -14.15
C ARG A 63 -5.50 -8.78 -13.48
N LEU A 64 -5.82 -8.25 -12.30
CA LEU A 64 -4.95 -7.37 -11.53
C LEU A 64 -3.89 -8.21 -10.80
N LYS A 65 -2.62 -8.06 -11.20
CA LYS A 65 -1.48 -8.74 -10.58
C LYS A 65 -0.30 -7.79 -10.44
N GLY A 66 0.49 -7.97 -9.39
CA GLY A 66 1.73 -7.22 -9.15
C GLY A 66 1.55 -5.71 -9.32
N LYS A 67 2.24 -5.10 -10.30
CA LYS A 67 2.24 -3.65 -10.55
C LYS A 67 0.85 -3.03 -10.71
N CYS A 68 -0.16 -3.78 -11.17
CA CYS A 68 -1.52 -3.27 -11.36
C CYS A 68 -2.26 -3.01 -10.05
N LEU A 69 -1.77 -3.55 -8.93
CA LEU A 69 -2.30 -3.26 -7.59
C LEU A 69 -1.75 -1.94 -7.03
N HIS A 70 -0.67 -1.40 -7.61
CA HIS A 70 -0.06 -0.15 -7.15
C HIS A 70 -0.98 1.02 -7.51
N GLY A 71 -1.52 1.69 -6.48
CA GLY A 71 -2.42 2.82 -6.67
C GLY A 71 -3.84 2.42 -7.12
N LEU A 72 -4.21 1.14 -7.02
CA LEU A 72 -5.58 0.71 -7.25
C LEU A 72 -6.49 1.41 -6.23
N LYS A 73 -7.41 2.23 -6.72
CA LYS A 73 -8.48 2.78 -5.89
C LYS A 73 -9.46 1.66 -5.58
N ILE A 74 -9.70 1.44 -4.30
CA ILE A 74 -10.70 0.50 -3.80
C ILE A 74 -11.91 1.28 -3.27
N ASP A 75 -13.09 0.67 -3.33
CA ASP A 75 -14.31 1.25 -2.78
C ASP A 75 -14.47 0.94 -1.29
N GLN A 76 -15.47 1.55 -0.66
CA GLN A 76 -15.74 1.37 0.77
C GLN A 76 -16.10 -0.08 1.10
N PHE A 77 -16.82 -0.78 0.22
CA PHE A 77 -17.17 -2.18 0.41
C PHE A 77 -15.93 -3.06 0.57
N LEU A 78 -14.93 -2.87 -0.29
CA LEU A 78 -13.68 -3.61 -0.21
C LEU A 78 -12.84 -3.20 1.01
N VAL A 79 -12.86 -1.92 1.40
CA VAL A 79 -12.23 -1.47 2.65
C VAL A 79 -12.84 -2.20 3.85
N ASP A 80 -14.16 -2.21 3.97
CA ASP A 80 -14.87 -2.84 5.08
C ASP A 80 -14.61 -4.36 5.12
N LYS A 81 -14.59 -5.01 3.94
CA LYS A 81 -14.23 -6.42 3.81
C LYS A 81 -12.81 -6.71 4.30
N ILE A 82 -11.82 -5.91 3.90
CA ILE A 82 -10.42 -6.05 4.35
C ILE A 82 -10.35 -5.87 5.88
N LEU A 83 -10.98 -4.84 6.41
CA LEU A 83 -10.96 -4.56 7.85
C LEU A 83 -11.68 -5.65 8.66
N GLY A 84 -12.74 -6.24 8.14
CA GLY A 84 -13.44 -7.37 8.74
C GLY A 84 -12.58 -8.64 8.80
N LEU A 85 -11.82 -8.93 7.74
CA LEU A 85 -10.90 -10.08 7.66
C LEU A 85 -9.59 -9.88 8.43
N SER A 86 -9.26 -8.63 8.76
CA SER A 86 -8.01 -8.28 9.46
C SER A 86 -8.03 -8.46 10.98
N ARG A 87 -9.21 -8.76 11.54
CA ARG A 87 -9.44 -8.93 12.98
C ARG A 87 -8.89 -10.23 13.53
#